data_AF-A0A2H0YYN0-F1
#
_entry.id   AF-A0A2H0YYN0-F1
#
_cell.length_a   1.000
_cell.length_b   1.000
_cell.length_c   1.000
_cell.angle_alpha   90.00
_cell.angle_beta   90.00
_cell.angle_gamma   90.00
#
_symmetry.space_group_name_H-M   'P 1'
#
loop_
_entity.id
_entity.type
_entity.pdbx_description
1 polymer ?
#
loop_
_entity_poly.entity_id
_entity_poly.type
_entity_poly.pdbx_seq_one_letter_code
_entity_poly.pdbx_strand_id
1 'polypeptide(L)'
;MRTLRTIGIVSSAAVFLLSATIAFAEGQATSTAYKNQIGERRAAIASTTQKKIEVVREEAQTRTVAQREKIAERVADIQDKVKQQLAQRLIKQFENLNKIWTDHFMNLMDHYDAILQKIQDRANIAANAGKNIASTTAAIQSAKTAIASARTAVIAQAAETYTPDTSVVTTTTSTTMPSGQKELLQNLRNSFKNLHRTLFQDLLALRDGPMKNARKAVQSALQTLTKIPKVDEGNATTTVENSNQ
;
A
#
# COMPACT_ATOMS: atom_id res chain seq x y z
N MET A 1 -5.41 15.04 -34.64
CA MET A 1 -6.56 14.72 -33.76
C MET A 1 -6.89 13.24 -33.91
N ARG A 2 -6.72 12.44 -32.85
CA ARG A 2 -7.24 11.06 -32.77
C ARG A 2 -7.25 10.60 -31.30
N THR A 3 -8.42 10.83 -30.70
CA THR A 3 -9.14 10.01 -29.71
C THR A 3 -8.35 9.43 -28.52
N LEU A 4 -8.50 10.11 -27.39
CA LEU A 4 -8.35 9.58 -26.03
C LEU A 4 -9.18 8.31 -25.87
N ARG A 5 -8.53 7.19 -25.56
CA ARG A 5 -9.20 5.99 -25.05
C ARG A 5 -9.25 6.07 -23.53
N THR A 6 -10.43 6.41 -23.04
CA THR A 6 -10.92 6.08 -21.71
C THR A 6 -10.90 4.56 -21.54
N ILE A 7 -10.20 4.05 -20.53
CA ILE A 7 -10.28 2.65 -20.13
C ILE A 7 -10.61 2.61 -18.63
N GLY A 8 -11.84 2.16 -18.36
CA GLY A 8 -12.13 1.22 -17.28
C GLY A 8 -12.20 1.76 -15.85
N ILE A 9 -13.25 2.55 -15.55
CA ILE A 9 -13.81 2.57 -14.19
C ILE A 9 -14.48 1.20 -14.00
N VAL A 10 -13.85 0.30 -13.24
CA VAL A 10 -14.54 -0.87 -12.70
C VAL A 10 -15.19 -0.44 -11.39
N SER A 11 -16.50 -0.33 -11.47
CA SER A 11 -17.42 -0.07 -10.37
C SER A 11 -17.56 -1.29 -9.46
N SER A 12 -17.91 -1.00 -8.20
CA SER A 12 -18.62 -1.88 -7.25
C SER A 12 -17.78 -2.63 -6.20
N ALA A 13 -17.40 -1.90 -5.16
CA ALA A 13 -17.48 -2.40 -3.79
C ALA A 13 -17.91 -1.24 -2.87
N ALA A 14 -19.23 -1.02 -2.78
CA ALA A 14 -19.80 -0.17 -1.75
C ALA A 14 -19.56 -0.84 -0.39
N VAL A 15 -18.71 -0.27 0.46
CA VAL A 15 -18.66 -0.62 1.87
C VAL A 15 -18.55 0.66 2.69
N PHE A 16 -19.70 1.01 3.27
CA PHE A 16 -19.98 1.96 4.34
C PHE A 16 -18.77 2.72 4.91
N LEU A 17 -18.72 4.00 4.58
CA LEU A 17 -18.09 5.04 5.39
C LEU A 17 -18.75 5.05 6.78
N LEU A 18 -18.15 4.37 7.76
CA LEU A 18 -18.43 4.59 9.17
C LEU A 18 -17.79 5.91 9.60
N SER A 19 -18.38 7.03 9.17
CA SER A 19 -18.25 8.30 9.86
C SER A 19 -19.11 8.25 11.12
N ALA A 20 -18.59 7.62 12.18
CA ALA A 20 -19.18 7.77 13.50
C ALA A 20 -18.94 9.22 13.94
N THR A 21 -20.01 10.01 13.96
CA THR A 21 -20.08 11.26 14.70
C THR A 21 -19.69 10.97 16.15
N ILE A 22 -18.62 11.61 16.62
CA ILE A 22 -18.21 11.53 18.01
C ILE A 22 -19.22 12.36 18.81
N ALA A 23 -20.20 11.68 19.42
CA ALA A 23 -20.85 12.22 20.59
C ALA A 23 -19.77 12.29 21.68
N PHE A 24 -19.42 13.51 22.11
CA PHE A 24 -18.56 13.74 23.25
C PHE A 24 -19.30 13.26 24.50
N ALA A 25 -19.08 12.01 24.89
CA ALA A 25 -19.44 11.52 26.21
C ALA A 25 -18.32 11.90 27.17
N GLU A 26 -18.65 12.77 28.11
CA GLU A 26 -17.81 13.24 29.21
C GLU A 26 -17.54 12.06 30.15
N GLY A 27 -16.35 11.46 30.03
CA GLY A 27 -15.91 10.38 30.90
C GLY A 27 -14.40 10.24 30.82
N GLN A 28 -13.72 10.57 31.91
CA GLN A 28 -12.26 10.47 32.04
C GLN A 28 -11.79 9.02 31.89
N ALA A 29 -11.57 8.55 30.66
CA ALA A 29 -10.77 7.38 30.41
C ALA A 29 -9.31 7.76 30.73
N THR A 30 -8.70 7.06 31.69
CA THR A 30 -7.28 7.24 32.00
C THR A 30 -6.44 7.10 30.74
N SER A 31 -5.41 7.95 30.58
CA SER A 31 -4.49 7.96 29.43
C SER A 31 -4.04 6.56 29.00
N THR A 32 -3.88 5.64 29.95
CA THR A 32 -3.50 4.24 29.74
C THR A 32 -4.62 3.40 29.09
N ALA A 33 -5.87 3.53 29.52
CA ALA A 33 -7.01 2.80 28.95
C ALA A 33 -7.29 3.24 27.51
N TYR A 34 -7.18 4.54 27.22
CA TYR A 34 -7.32 5.08 25.87
C TYR A 34 -6.19 4.60 24.94
N LYS A 35 -4.93 4.59 25.43
CA LYS A 35 -3.79 4.06 24.67
C LYS A 35 -3.94 2.58 24.34
N ASN A 36 -4.43 1.78 25.28
CA ASN A 36 -4.66 0.35 25.06
C ASN A 36 -5.75 0.10 24.02
N GLN A 37 -6.90 0.78 24.12
CA GLN A 37 -8.01 0.64 23.18
C GLN A 37 -7.62 1.07 21.75
N ILE A 38 -6.80 2.11 21.62
CA ILE A 38 -6.27 2.54 20.31
C ILE A 38 -5.25 1.53 19.76
N GLY A 39 -4.39 0.97 20.61
CA GLY A 39 -3.45 -0.10 20.25
C GLY A 39 -4.16 -1.35 19.73
N GLU A 40 -5.21 -1.78 20.41
CA GLU A 40 -6.06 -2.92 20.01
C GLU A 40 -6.77 -2.67 18.67
N ARG A 41 -7.33 -1.47 18.48
CA ARG A 41 -7.94 -1.09 17.20
C ARG A 41 -6.94 -1.09 16.05
N ARG A 42 -5.70 -0.66 16.29
CA ARG A 42 -4.62 -0.71 15.28
C ARG A 42 -4.22 -2.15 14.96
N ALA A 43 -4.06 -3.00 15.97
CA ALA A 43 -3.77 -4.42 15.76
C ALA A 43 -4.88 -5.11 14.96
N ALA A 44 -6.15 -4.79 15.24
CA ALA A 44 -7.30 -5.29 14.49
C ALA A 44 -7.34 -4.77 13.04
N ILE A 45 -7.06 -3.48 12.80
CA ILE A 45 -7.00 -2.90 11.46
C ILE A 45 -5.82 -3.49 10.65
N ALA A 46 -4.65 -3.64 11.27
CA ALA A 46 -3.49 -4.26 10.65
C ALA A 46 -3.79 -5.73 10.28
N SER A 47 -4.33 -6.51 11.22
CA SER A 47 -4.71 -7.91 10.98
C SER A 47 -5.76 -8.07 9.89
N THR A 48 -6.79 -7.22 9.86
CA THR A 48 -7.84 -7.26 8.82
C THR A 48 -7.31 -6.83 7.46
N THR A 49 -6.41 -5.84 7.41
CA THR A 49 -5.78 -5.40 6.16
C THR A 49 -4.84 -6.46 5.60
N GLN A 50 -4.05 -7.11 6.46
CA GLN A 50 -3.17 -8.22 6.10
C GLN A 50 -3.96 -9.37 5.47
N LYS A 51 -5.04 -9.80 6.14
CA LYS A 51 -5.93 -10.86 5.65
C LYS A 51 -6.57 -10.50 4.30
N LYS A 52 -7.01 -9.24 4.13
CA LYS A 52 -7.57 -8.78 2.84
C LYS A 52 -6.55 -8.89 1.70
N ILE A 53 -5.29 -8.54 1.95
CA ILE A 53 -4.23 -8.69 0.95
C ILE A 53 -3.97 -10.16 0.61
N GLU A 54 -3.96 -11.04 1.61
CA GLU A 54 -3.75 -12.48 1.40
C GLU A 54 -4.86 -13.07 0.53
N VAL A 55 -6.11 -12.82 0.87
CA VAL A 55 -7.28 -13.25 0.08
C VAL A 55 -7.21 -12.74 -1.35
N VAL A 56 -6.95 -11.45 -1.53
CA VAL A 56 -6.87 -10.83 -2.85
C VAL A 56 -5.73 -11.42 -3.69
N ARG A 57 -4.60 -11.77 -3.07
CA ARG A 57 -3.47 -12.44 -3.74
C ARG A 57 -3.82 -13.86 -4.15
N GLU A 58 -4.50 -14.62 -3.29
CA GLU A 58 -4.95 -15.98 -3.60
C GLU A 58 -5.94 -16.00 -4.78
N GLU A 59 -6.91 -15.07 -4.77
CA GLU A 59 -7.83 -14.89 -5.90
C GLU A 59 -7.08 -14.54 -7.18
N ALA A 60 -6.13 -13.62 -7.12
CA ALA A 60 -5.31 -13.22 -8.26
C ALA A 60 -4.47 -14.38 -8.82
N GLN A 61 -3.88 -15.19 -7.95
CA GLN A 61 -3.14 -16.40 -8.34
C GLN A 61 -4.05 -17.40 -9.05
N THR A 62 -5.26 -17.59 -8.53
CA THR A 62 -6.26 -18.50 -9.12
C THR A 62 -6.70 -18.03 -10.51
N ARG A 63 -6.93 -16.72 -10.69
CA ARG A 63 -7.32 -16.12 -11.98
C ARG A 63 -6.28 -16.32 -13.10
N THR A 64 -5.02 -16.56 -12.75
CA THR A 64 -3.90 -16.57 -13.72
C THR A 64 -3.23 -17.92 -13.94
N VAL A 65 -3.72 -18.99 -13.30
CA VAL A 65 -3.16 -20.34 -13.47
C VAL A 65 -3.08 -20.74 -14.95
N ALA A 66 -4.19 -20.64 -15.69
CA ALA A 66 -4.22 -21.02 -17.11
C ALA A 66 -3.29 -20.17 -17.98
N GLN A 67 -3.10 -18.88 -17.65
CA GLN A 67 -2.18 -18.00 -18.38
C GLN A 67 -0.72 -18.39 -18.10
N ARG A 68 -0.41 -18.76 -16.84
CA ARG A 68 0.92 -19.23 -16.43
C ARG A 68 1.30 -20.53 -17.12
N GLU A 69 0.38 -21.48 -17.21
CA GLU A 69 0.58 -22.75 -17.91
C GLU A 69 0.90 -22.51 -19.39
N LYS A 70 0.10 -21.70 -20.07
CA LYS A 70 0.34 -21.33 -21.48
C LYS A 70 1.69 -20.65 -21.70
N ILE A 71 2.11 -19.75 -20.81
CA ILE A 71 3.43 -19.14 -20.90
C ILE A 71 4.54 -20.16 -20.61
N ALA A 72 4.34 -21.07 -19.66
CA ALA A 72 5.31 -22.12 -19.36
C ALA A 72 5.53 -23.04 -20.58
N GLU A 73 4.47 -23.40 -21.30
CA GLU A 73 4.55 -24.13 -22.58
C GLU A 73 5.37 -23.35 -23.62
N ARG A 74 5.07 -22.06 -23.83
CA ARG A 74 5.83 -21.22 -24.77
C ARG A 74 7.31 -21.08 -24.40
N VAL A 75 7.62 -21.09 -23.11
CA VAL A 75 9.01 -21.08 -22.64
C VAL A 75 9.66 -22.46 -22.79
N ALA A 76 8.89 -23.55 -22.73
CA ALA A 76 9.38 -24.90 -23.00
C ALA A 76 9.86 -25.07 -24.45
N ASP A 77 9.20 -24.39 -25.40
CA ASP A 77 9.54 -24.38 -26.83
C ASP A 77 10.89 -23.70 -27.15
N ILE A 78 11.50 -23.01 -26.20
CA ILE A 78 12.81 -22.37 -26.39
C ILE A 78 13.91 -23.45 -26.38
N GLN A 79 14.64 -23.58 -27.49
CA GLN A 79 15.73 -24.54 -27.60
C GLN A 79 16.96 -24.15 -26.78
N ASP A 80 17.27 -22.86 -26.76
CA ASP A 80 18.40 -22.31 -26.00
C ASP A 80 18.13 -22.37 -24.50
N LYS A 81 18.84 -23.27 -23.81
CA LYS A 81 18.66 -23.51 -22.36
C LYS A 81 18.96 -22.29 -21.50
N VAL A 82 19.91 -21.44 -21.89
CA VAL A 82 20.24 -20.22 -21.15
C VAL A 82 19.06 -19.23 -21.23
N LYS A 83 18.51 -19.05 -22.43
CA LYS A 83 17.37 -18.15 -22.65
C LYS A 83 16.08 -18.69 -22.03
N GLN A 84 15.87 -20.00 -22.08
CA GLN A 84 14.75 -20.68 -21.41
C GLN A 84 14.78 -20.43 -19.90
N GLN A 85 15.93 -20.67 -19.25
CA GLN A 85 16.10 -20.42 -17.82
C GLN A 85 15.90 -18.93 -17.47
N LEU A 86 16.41 -18.02 -18.31
CA LEU A 86 16.21 -16.59 -18.11
C LEU A 86 14.72 -16.21 -18.16
N ALA A 87 13.97 -16.72 -19.14
CA ALA A 87 12.53 -16.47 -19.25
C ALA A 87 11.76 -16.97 -18.02
N GLN A 88 12.07 -18.18 -17.53
CA GLN A 88 11.46 -18.72 -16.31
C GLN A 88 11.78 -17.86 -15.08
N ARG A 89 13.02 -17.37 -14.96
CA ARG A 89 13.42 -16.46 -13.89
C ARG A 89 12.66 -15.14 -13.96
N LEU A 90 12.51 -14.56 -15.15
CA LEU A 90 11.77 -13.30 -15.34
C LEU A 90 10.31 -13.44 -14.92
N ILE A 91 9.63 -14.53 -15.30
CA ILE A 91 8.24 -14.80 -14.89
C ILE A 91 8.13 -14.77 -13.36
N LYS A 92 8.97 -15.53 -12.65
CA LYS A 92 8.98 -15.55 -11.18
C LYS A 92 9.31 -14.18 -10.57
N GLN A 93 10.22 -13.43 -11.19
CA GLN A 93 10.60 -12.10 -10.72
C GLN A 93 9.43 -11.10 -10.79
N PHE A 94 8.66 -11.09 -11.89
CA PHE A 94 7.53 -10.16 -12.03
C PHE A 94 6.42 -10.43 -11.00
N GLU A 95 6.15 -11.70 -10.69
CA GLU A 95 5.19 -12.08 -9.64
C GLU A 95 5.66 -11.61 -8.25
N ASN A 96 6.95 -11.80 -7.97
CA ASN A 96 7.51 -11.41 -6.69
C ASN A 96 7.62 -9.89 -6.53
N LEU A 97 7.85 -9.15 -7.62
CA LEU A 97 8.08 -7.71 -7.55
C LEU A 97 6.83 -6.97 -7.07
N ASN A 98 5.63 -7.33 -7.57
CA ASN A 98 4.39 -6.72 -7.09
C ASN A 98 4.18 -6.99 -5.59
N LYS A 99 4.49 -8.22 -5.13
CA LYS A 99 4.44 -8.58 -3.71
C LYS A 99 5.39 -7.76 -2.86
N ILE A 100 6.67 -7.67 -3.23
CA ILE A 100 7.70 -6.92 -2.49
C ILE A 100 7.28 -5.46 -2.32
N TRP A 101 6.80 -4.82 -3.39
CA TRP A 101 6.42 -3.41 -3.34
C TRP A 101 5.16 -3.19 -2.51
N THR A 102 4.13 -4.02 -2.68
CA THR A 102 2.89 -3.89 -1.90
C THR A 102 3.12 -4.19 -0.41
N ASP A 103 3.97 -5.16 -0.06
CA ASP A 103 4.38 -5.41 1.32
C ASP A 103 5.16 -4.22 1.90
N HIS A 104 6.11 -3.67 1.15
CA HIS A 104 6.86 -2.49 1.58
C HIS A 104 5.95 -1.29 1.85
N PHE A 105 4.98 -1.03 0.97
CA PHE A 105 4.03 0.06 1.13
C PHE A 105 3.09 -0.14 2.32
N MET A 106 2.65 -1.36 2.60
CA MET A 106 1.87 -1.63 3.83
C MET A 106 2.68 -1.36 5.09
N ASN A 107 3.93 -1.83 5.14
CA ASN A 107 4.82 -1.57 6.28
C ASN A 107 5.03 -0.05 6.50
N LEU A 108 5.11 0.72 5.41
CA LEU A 108 5.23 2.17 5.50
C LEU A 108 3.95 2.83 6.06
N MET A 109 2.77 2.31 5.72
CA MET A 109 1.51 2.77 6.30
C MET A 109 1.41 2.47 7.80
N ASP A 110 1.87 1.28 8.23
CA ASP A 110 1.93 0.94 9.66
C ASP A 110 2.86 1.88 10.43
N HIS A 111 3.99 2.25 9.81
CA HIS A 111 4.91 3.25 10.35
C HIS A 111 4.26 4.64 10.46
N TYR A 112 3.50 5.06 9.44
CA TYR A 112 2.76 6.32 9.47
C TYR A 112 1.69 6.35 10.56
N ASP A 113 0.95 5.26 10.77
CA ASP A 113 0.02 5.14 11.89
C ASP A 113 0.73 5.24 13.24
N ALA A 114 1.91 4.65 13.38
CA ALA A 114 2.70 4.75 14.61
C ALA A 114 3.17 6.19 14.89
N ILE A 115 3.56 6.93 13.85
CA ILE A 115 3.91 8.35 13.97
C ILE A 115 2.69 9.18 14.35
N LEU A 116 1.55 8.98 13.68
CA LEU A 116 0.32 9.70 13.99
C LEU A 116 -0.15 9.45 15.43
N GLN A 117 0.07 8.24 15.95
CA GLN A 117 -0.23 7.96 17.35
C GLN A 117 0.59 8.83 18.30
N LYS A 118 1.90 8.96 18.06
CA LYS A 118 2.77 9.83 18.87
C LYS A 118 2.34 11.30 18.77
N ILE A 119 1.91 11.74 17.59
CA ILE A 119 1.39 13.10 17.38
C ILE A 119 0.08 13.30 18.16
N GLN A 120 -0.83 12.33 18.12
CA GLN A 120 -2.08 12.36 18.89
C GLN A 120 -1.82 12.39 20.40
N ASP A 121 -0.88 11.57 20.89
CA ASP A 121 -0.54 11.53 22.32
C ASP A 121 -0.05 12.89 22.81
N ARG A 122 0.83 13.55 22.05
CA ARG A 122 1.32 14.90 22.37
C ARG A 122 0.25 15.97 22.24
N ALA A 123 -0.62 15.88 21.23
CA ALA A 123 -1.76 16.77 21.10
C ALA A 123 -2.69 16.65 22.32
N ASN A 124 -2.92 15.44 22.84
CA ASN A 124 -3.73 15.22 24.04
C ASN A 124 -3.08 15.83 25.29
N ILE A 125 -1.74 15.74 25.44
CA ILE A 125 -1.02 16.41 26.53
C ILE A 125 -1.25 17.93 26.48
N ALA A 126 -1.12 18.52 25.30
CA ALA A 126 -1.37 19.95 25.12
C ALA A 126 -2.83 20.34 25.39
N ALA A 127 -3.80 19.52 24.99
CA ALA A 127 -5.21 19.74 25.29
C ALA A 127 -5.49 19.73 26.80
N ASN A 128 -4.89 18.78 27.53
CA ASN A 128 -5.00 18.72 29.00
C ASN A 128 -4.37 19.94 29.67
N ALA A 129 -3.36 20.56 29.06
CA ALA A 129 -2.78 21.83 29.47
C ALA A 129 -3.57 23.07 28.99
N GLY A 130 -4.82 22.88 28.51
CA GLY A 130 -5.71 23.95 28.05
C GLY A 130 -5.31 24.60 26.72
N LYS A 131 -4.43 23.98 25.93
CA LYS A 131 -4.03 24.51 24.62
C LYS A 131 -5.05 24.19 23.54
N ASN A 132 -5.20 25.08 22.57
CA ASN A 132 -6.02 24.83 21.39
C ASN A 132 -5.33 23.85 20.43
N ILE A 133 -5.93 22.67 20.25
CA ILE A 133 -5.43 21.59 19.39
C ILE A 133 -6.29 21.36 18.13
N ALA A 134 -7.22 22.26 17.81
CA ALA A 134 -8.20 22.08 16.74
C ALA A 134 -7.53 21.80 15.38
N SER A 135 -6.55 22.63 15.01
CA SER A 135 -5.79 22.47 13.76
C SER A 135 -5.03 21.16 13.69
N THR A 136 -4.43 20.73 14.81
CA THR A 136 -3.70 19.45 14.89
C THR A 136 -4.64 18.27 14.78
N THR A 137 -5.81 18.33 15.41
CA THR A 137 -6.84 17.29 15.33
C THR A 137 -7.37 17.13 13.90
N ALA A 138 -7.65 18.24 13.22
CA ALA A 138 -8.06 18.23 11.82
C ALA A 138 -6.98 17.64 10.90
N ALA A 139 -5.71 17.99 11.12
CA ALA A 139 -4.59 17.45 10.35
C ALA A 139 -4.36 15.94 10.61
N ILE A 140 -4.50 15.47 11.86
CA ILE A 140 -4.46 14.04 12.20
C ILE A 140 -5.57 13.28 11.46
N GLN A 141 -6.80 13.82 11.46
CA GLN A 141 -7.92 13.18 10.77
C GLN A 141 -7.69 13.10 9.26
N SER A 142 -7.14 14.16 8.68
CA SER A 142 -6.78 14.19 7.26
C SER A 142 -5.71 13.14 6.92
N ALA A 143 -4.73 12.96 7.80
CA ALA A 143 -3.69 11.94 7.66
C ALA A 143 -4.24 10.52 7.78
N LYS A 144 -5.16 10.25 8.73
CA LYS A 144 -5.85 8.96 8.84
C LYS A 144 -6.60 8.61 7.57
N THR A 145 -7.33 9.56 7.00
CA THR A 145 -8.04 9.38 5.72
C THR A 145 -7.06 9.08 4.58
N ALA A 146 -5.95 9.82 4.49
CA ALA A 146 -4.95 9.60 3.45
C ALA A 146 -4.27 8.21 3.55
N ILE A 147 -3.99 7.74 4.78
CA ILE A 147 -3.46 6.39 5.03
C ILE A 147 -4.48 5.32 4.61
N ALA A 148 -5.75 5.47 4.97
CA ALA A 148 -6.81 4.53 4.58
C ALA A 148 -6.97 4.43 3.05
N SER A 149 -6.94 5.58 2.37
CA SER A 149 -6.95 5.61 0.89
C SER A 149 -5.72 4.94 0.29
N ALA A 150 -4.53 5.16 0.86
CA ALA A 150 -3.31 4.50 0.42
C ALA A 150 -3.36 2.98 0.62
N ARG A 151 -3.83 2.49 1.78
CA ARG A 151 -4.04 1.05 2.02
C ARG A 151 -4.99 0.44 0.98
N THR A 152 -6.08 1.13 0.66
CA THR A 152 -7.03 0.68 -0.37
C THR A 152 -6.37 0.57 -1.75
N ALA A 153 -5.57 1.56 -2.14
CA ALA A 153 -4.83 1.52 -3.40
C ALA A 153 -3.78 0.40 -3.44
N VAL A 154 -3.09 0.13 -2.31
CA VAL A 154 -2.13 -0.98 -2.21
C VAL A 154 -2.85 -2.34 -2.30
N ILE A 155 -4.04 -2.49 -1.69
CA ILE A 155 -4.85 -3.71 -1.83
C ILE A 155 -5.26 -3.92 -3.29
N ALA A 156 -5.72 -2.88 -3.98
CA ALA A 156 -6.07 -2.95 -5.40
C ALA A 156 -4.85 -3.38 -6.24
N GLN A 157 -3.69 -2.75 -6.01
CA GLN A 157 -2.44 -3.12 -6.68
C GLN A 157 -2.01 -4.57 -6.38
N ALA A 158 -2.25 -5.08 -5.17
CA ALA A 158 -1.96 -6.47 -4.82
C ALA A 158 -2.89 -7.49 -5.53
N ALA A 159 -4.05 -7.04 -6.00
CA ALA A 159 -5.00 -7.83 -6.79
C ALA A 159 -4.58 -8.01 -8.26
N GLU A 160 -3.72 -7.12 -8.74
CA GLU A 160 -3.28 -7.09 -10.13
C GLU A 160 -2.31 -8.24 -10.40
N THR A 161 -2.47 -8.83 -11.58
CA THR A 161 -1.63 -9.92 -12.04
C THR A 161 -0.78 -9.53 -13.22
N TYR A 162 0.51 -9.71 -13.06
CA TYR A 162 1.51 -9.37 -14.06
C TYR A 162 2.03 -10.65 -14.71
N THR A 163 1.28 -11.13 -15.71
CA THR A 163 1.69 -12.26 -16.56
C THR A 163 1.91 -11.81 -18.00
N PRO A 164 2.89 -12.36 -18.72
CA PRO A 164 3.05 -12.07 -20.14
C PRO A 164 1.78 -12.43 -20.90
N ASP A 165 1.35 -11.54 -21.80
CA ASP A 165 0.16 -11.79 -22.61
C ASP A 165 0.47 -12.89 -23.64
N THR A 166 -0.24 -14.01 -23.55
CA THR A 166 -0.06 -15.18 -24.41
C THR A 166 -0.59 -14.95 -25.83
N SER A 167 -1.53 -14.02 -26.00
CA SER A 167 -2.14 -13.73 -27.31
C SER A 167 -1.16 -13.05 -28.28
N VAL A 168 -0.12 -12.41 -27.75
CA VAL A 168 0.96 -11.75 -28.51
C VAL A 168 2.21 -12.62 -28.67
N VAL A 169 2.30 -13.73 -27.93
CA VAL A 169 3.39 -14.72 -28.07
C VAL A 169 2.96 -15.79 -29.07
N THR A 170 2.78 -15.39 -30.32
CA THR A 170 2.48 -16.28 -31.45
C THR A 170 3.75 -16.53 -32.27
N THR A 171 3.81 -17.69 -32.91
CA THR A 171 4.86 -18.02 -33.89
C THR A 171 4.20 -18.50 -35.16
N THR A 172 4.52 -17.86 -36.28
CA THR A 172 4.03 -18.26 -37.61
C THR A 172 4.92 -19.31 -38.25
N THR A 173 6.18 -19.39 -37.81
CA THR A 173 7.15 -20.40 -38.26
C THR A 173 7.36 -21.47 -37.20
N SER A 174 7.66 -22.72 -37.63
CA SER A 174 7.98 -23.81 -36.71
C SER A 174 9.10 -23.41 -35.73
N THR A 175 8.89 -23.64 -34.44
CA THR A 175 9.87 -23.43 -33.37
C THR A 175 11.06 -24.38 -33.48
N THR A 176 11.03 -25.39 -34.34
CA THR A 176 12.21 -26.23 -34.63
C THR A 176 13.24 -25.52 -35.52
N MET A 177 12.84 -24.46 -36.22
CA MET A 177 13.69 -23.71 -37.18
C MET A 177 14.31 -22.46 -36.52
N PRO A 178 15.51 -22.01 -36.98
CA PRO A 178 16.15 -20.80 -36.45
C PRO A 178 15.28 -19.53 -36.55
N SER A 179 14.51 -19.40 -37.62
CA SER A 179 13.59 -18.27 -37.83
C SER A 179 12.42 -18.27 -36.83
N GLY A 180 11.82 -19.43 -36.55
CA GLY A 180 10.76 -19.57 -35.54
C GLY A 180 11.26 -19.34 -34.11
N GLN A 181 12.47 -19.81 -33.78
CA GLN A 181 13.13 -19.48 -32.50
C GLN A 181 13.36 -17.97 -32.34
N LYS A 182 13.81 -17.29 -33.41
CA LYS A 182 14.01 -15.83 -33.39
C LYS A 182 12.70 -15.08 -33.16
N GLU A 183 11.63 -15.48 -33.85
CA GLU A 183 10.29 -14.91 -33.70
C GLU A 183 9.75 -15.09 -32.28
N LEU A 184 9.81 -16.32 -31.74
CA LEU A 184 9.39 -16.64 -30.37
C LEU A 184 10.10 -15.76 -29.33
N LEU A 185 11.42 -15.68 -29.41
CA LEU A 185 12.23 -14.89 -28.48
C LEU A 185 11.94 -13.39 -28.59
N GLN A 186 11.71 -12.88 -29.79
CA GLN A 186 11.36 -11.48 -30.01
C GLN A 186 9.99 -11.14 -29.39
N ASN A 187 8.99 -11.99 -29.62
CA ASN A 187 7.65 -11.79 -29.07
C ASN A 187 7.64 -11.90 -27.55
N LEU A 188 8.36 -12.89 -26.99
CA LEU A 188 8.50 -13.04 -25.55
C LEU A 188 9.23 -11.84 -24.92
N ARG A 189 10.32 -11.35 -25.54
CA ARG A 189 11.04 -10.15 -25.10
C ARG A 189 10.13 -8.92 -25.10
N ASN A 190 9.33 -8.73 -26.14
CA ASN A 190 8.39 -7.61 -26.23
C ASN A 190 7.31 -7.71 -25.15
N SER A 191 6.78 -8.92 -24.90
CA SER A 191 5.82 -9.16 -23.83
C SER A 191 6.40 -8.81 -22.46
N PHE A 192 7.61 -9.27 -22.13
CA PHE A 192 8.29 -8.89 -20.88
C PHE A 192 8.57 -7.40 -20.76
N LYS A 193 8.97 -6.72 -21.84
CA LYS A 193 9.17 -5.27 -21.83
C LYS A 193 7.88 -4.51 -21.52
N ASN A 194 6.78 -4.93 -22.15
CA ASN A 194 5.46 -4.35 -21.89
C ASN A 194 5.04 -4.59 -20.45
N LEU A 195 5.20 -5.82 -19.96
CA LEU A 195 4.90 -6.18 -18.59
C LEU A 195 5.68 -5.34 -17.58
N HIS A 196 6.98 -5.19 -17.79
CA HIS A 196 7.85 -4.35 -16.98
C HIS A 196 7.35 -2.90 -16.98
N ARG A 197 7.07 -2.33 -18.15
CA ARG A 197 6.57 -0.95 -18.25
C ARG A 197 5.27 -0.77 -17.47
N THR A 198 4.30 -1.66 -17.65
CA THR A 198 2.99 -1.57 -16.98
C THR A 198 3.16 -1.70 -15.47
N LEU A 199 3.84 -2.74 -14.99
CA LEU A 199 4.07 -2.95 -13.56
C LEU A 199 4.73 -1.74 -12.91
N PHE A 200 5.81 -1.23 -13.50
CA PHE A 200 6.49 -0.06 -12.93
C PHE A 200 5.65 1.22 -13.03
N GLN A 201 4.86 1.39 -14.09
CA GLN A 201 3.94 2.52 -14.19
C GLN A 201 2.93 2.51 -13.03
N ASP A 202 2.33 1.36 -12.74
CA ASP A 202 1.33 1.22 -11.68
C ASP A 202 1.96 1.41 -10.28
N LEU A 203 3.11 0.78 -10.04
CA LEU A 203 3.86 0.91 -8.79
C LEU A 203 4.34 2.35 -8.54
N LEU A 204 4.78 3.05 -9.59
CA LEU A 204 5.20 4.44 -9.49
C LEU A 204 3.99 5.37 -9.28
N ALA A 205 2.86 5.10 -9.92
CA ALA A 205 1.62 5.83 -9.66
C ALA A 205 1.17 5.69 -8.20
N LEU A 206 1.29 4.49 -7.63
CA LEU A 206 1.02 4.23 -6.21
C LEU A 206 1.98 5.01 -5.30
N ARG A 207 3.28 4.98 -5.61
CA ARG A 207 4.32 5.71 -4.87
C ARG A 207 4.09 7.22 -4.90
N ASP A 208 3.91 7.79 -6.08
CA ASP A 208 3.91 9.23 -6.31
C ASP A 208 2.54 9.87 -6.05
N GLY A 209 1.47 9.07 -6.00
CA GLY A 209 0.13 9.47 -5.62
C GLY A 209 -0.19 9.12 -4.16
N PRO A 210 -0.95 8.04 -3.89
CA PRO A 210 -1.46 7.73 -2.55
C PRO A 210 -0.39 7.69 -1.44
N MET A 211 0.76 7.05 -1.69
CA MET A 211 1.81 6.91 -0.68
C MET A 211 2.43 8.28 -0.33
N LYS A 212 2.71 9.10 -1.36
CA LYS A 212 3.20 10.48 -1.18
C LYS A 212 2.19 11.36 -0.44
N ASN A 213 0.90 11.21 -0.75
CA ASN A 213 -0.17 11.97 -0.10
C ASN A 213 -0.28 11.63 1.38
N ALA A 214 -0.25 10.34 1.74
CA ALA A 214 -0.24 9.90 3.13
C ALA A 214 0.97 10.45 3.89
N ARG A 215 2.18 10.35 3.32
CA ARG A 215 3.40 10.93 3.90
C ARG A 215 3.26 12.43 4.17
N LYS A 216 2.78 13.19 3.18
CA LYS A 216 2.58 14.63 3.29
C LYS A 216 1.56 14.97 4.37
N ALA A 217 0.45 14.24 4.44
CA ALA A 217 -0.57 14.48 5.45
C ALA A 217 -0.05 14.24 6.88
N VAL A 218 0.74 13.18 7.09
CA VAL A 218 1.42 12.94 8.38
C VAL A 218 2.41 14.06 8.71
N GLN A 219 3.18 14.51 7.72
CA GLN A 219 4.10 15.65 7.89
C GLN A 219 3.34 16.93 8.27
N SER A 220 2.20 17.21 7.63
CA SER A 220 1.35 18.35 7.99
C SER A 220 0.80 18.23 9.41
N ALA A 221 0.37 17.04 9.84
CA ALA A 221 -0.03 16.81 11.23
C ALA A 221 1.09 17.16 12.22
N LEU A 222 2.33 16.71 11.93
CA LEU A 222 3.48 17.08 12.75
C LEU A 222 3.75 18.60 12.74
N GLN A 223 3.68 19.26 11.58
CA GLN A 223 3.88 20.70 11.46
C GLN A 223 2.84 21.52 12.23
N THR A 224 1.59 21.04 12.29
CA THR A 224 0.57 21.71 13.11
C THR A 224 0.83 21.52 14.60
N LEU A 225 1.28 20.34 15.02
CA LEU A 225 1.66 20.07 16.40
C LEU A 225 2.81 20.98 16.87
N THR A 226 3.84 21.17 16.02
CA THR A 226 5.00 22.02 16.36
C THR A 226 4.67 23.50 16.55
N LYS A 227 3.51 23.96 16.05
CA LYS A 227 3.05 25.34 16.25
C LYS A 227 2.41 25.56 17.61
N ILE A 228 2.11 24.49 18.35
CA ILE A 228 1.58 24.58 19.71
C ILE A 228 2.77 24.86 20.64
N PRO A 229 2.81 26.04 21.30
CA PRO A 229 3.89 26.35 22.22
C PRO A 229 3.86 25.38 23.39
N LYS A 230 5.03 24.88 23.78
CA LYS A 230 5.19 24.08 25.01
C LYS A 230 4.29 22.84 25.03
N VAL A 231 4.20 22.15 23.89
CA VAL A 231 3.29 21.02 23.64
C VAL A 231 3.44 19.86 24.64
N ASP A 232 4.61 19.73 25.28
CA ASP A 232 4.92 18.66 26.24
C ASP A 232 4.82 19.10 27.73
N GLU A 233 4.47 20.35 28.04
CA GLU A 233 4.52 20.89 29.42
C GLU A 233 3.44 20.34 30.38
N GLY A 234 2.52 19.49 29.91
CA GLY A 234 1.60 18.74 30.79
C GLY A 234 2.18 17.44 31.36
N ASN A 235 3.43 17.08 31.03
CA ASN A 235 4.09 15.86 31.50
C ASN A 235 5.22 16.14 32.49
N ALA A 236 5.26 17.33 33.10
CA ALA A 236 6.15 17.60 34.22
C ALA A 236 5.73 16.71 35.38
N THR A 237 6.51 15.64 35.60
CA THR A 237 6.56 14.91 36.85
C THR A 237 6.54 15.94 37.98
N THR A 238 5.52 15.88 38.83
CA THR A 238 5.59 16.50 40.15
C THR A 238 6.82 15.95 40.84
N THR A 239 7.94 16.66 40.72
CA THR A 239 9.08 16.54 41.62
C THR A 239 8.52 16.91 42.98
N VAL A 240 8.25 15.89 43.78
CA VAL A 240 7.80 16.06 45.16
C VAL A 240 8.91 16.82 45.87
N GLU A 241 8.69 18.10 46.15
CA GLU A 241 9.47 18.86 47.11
C GLU A 241 9.26 18.18 48.46
N ASN A 242 10.22 17.35 48.87
CA ASN A 242 10.35 16.91 50.25
C ASN A 242 10.79 18.11 51.09
N SER A 243 9.82 18.91 51.49
CA SER A 243 9.96 19.88 52.58
C SER A 243 9.86 19.12 53.90
N ASN A 244 10.98 18.55 54.36
CA ASN A 244 11.09 18.12 55.76
C ASN A 244 11.60 19.30 56.60
N GLN A 245 10.69 19.81 57.43
CA GLN A 245 11.00 20.39 58.74
C GLN A 245 11.53 19.32 59.69
#